data_AF-A0A8S3S7M5-F1
#
_entry.id   AF-A0A8S3S7M5-F1
#
_cell.length_a   1.000
_cell.length_b   1.000
_cell.length_c   1.000
_cell.angle_alpha   90.00
_cell.angle_beta   90.00
_cell.angle_gamma   90.00
#
_symmetry.space_group_name_H-M   'P 1'
#
loop_
_entity.id
_entity.type
_entity.pdbx_description
1 polymer ?
#
loop_
_entity_poly.entity_id
_entity_poly.type
_entity_poly.pdbx_seq_one_letter_code
_entity_poly.pdbx_strand_id
1 'polypeptide(L)'
;MDEENVNTSQMLNTSRDVLYGQPEQSVTLENIYQLMLGMNERLTTIEKGMSQVNQMNRTLTNLVTKFTEMNSKVAEAEGQIKNLKSRCDSNDGKMSQIKHDHTELNKEVKNMKKIQTDANNNLQGISDFMDDFKVNHENNVKDVRSVKSSISKVANDLADNTSELRNEIKTVANNAKHENEILQSTVIDLQCRSMKNNLVFTGLTETEGENTEEVIRTFIQQFLHITHRIEFGNVHRFGYGAKPGRRGRPRPIVARFLYYKDLARSHDRSQIHTGLKENRLGLINSSLT
;
A
#
# COMPACT_ATOMS: atom_id res chain seq x y z
N MET A 1 70.82 96.51 -9.30
CA MET A 1 70.63 97.78 -8.58
C MET A 1 72.01 98.19 -8.13
N ASP A 2 72.44 99.32 -8.66
CA ASP A 2 73.82 99.78 -8.71
C ASP A 2 74.43 99.93 -7.32
N GLU A 3 75.51 99.19 -7.09
CA GLU A 3 76.41 99.40 -5.96
C GLU A 3 77.18 100.71 -6.20
N GLU A 4 76.86 101.75 -5.43
CA GLU A 4 77.83 102.80 -5.12
C GLU A 4 78.97 102.16 -4.31
N ASN A 5 79.88 101.53 -5.03
CA ASN A 5 81.13 101.00 -4.53
C ASN A 5 82.05 102.20 -4.26
N VAL A 6 81.76 102.94 -3.19
CA VAL A 6 82.65 103.95 -2.64
C VAL A 6 83.91 103.22 -2.19
N ASN A 7 84.91 103.26 -3.06
CA ASN A 7 86.15 102.51 -2.94
C ASN A 7 86.79 102.80 -1.58
N THR A 8 86.85 101.79 -0.70
CA THR A 8 87.51 101.88 0.61
C THR A 8 88.94 102.41 0.50
N SER A 9 89.60 102.19 -0.65
CA SER A 9 90.91 102.75 -0.98
C SER A 9 90.89 104.26 -1.25
N GLN A 10 89.82 104.82 -1.85
CA GLN A 10 89.68 106.29 -1.98
C GLN A 10 89.55 106.94 -0.60
N MET A 11 88.79 106.34 0.31
CA MET A 11 88.63 106.87 1.68
C MET A 11 89.89 106.72 2.55
N LEU A 12 90.63 105.61 2.44
CA LEU A 12 91.92 105.47 3.13
C LEU A 12 92.94 106.50 2.63
N ASN A 13 92.88 106.87 1.34
CA ASN A 13 93.69 107.95 0.78
C ASN A 13 93.25 109.32 1.31
N THR A 14 91.95 109.62 1.36
CA THR A 14 91.45 110.88 1.97
C THR A 14 91.76 110.96 3.48
N SER A 15 91.66 109.86 4.23
CA SER A 15 92.03 109.82 5.65
C SER A 15 93.54 109.95 5.88
N ARG A 16 94.36 109.40 4.97
CA ARG A 16 95.82 109.56 5.00
C ARG A 16 96.23 111.02 4.73
N ASP A 17 95.58 111.69 3.79
CA ASP A 17 95.86 113.09 3.46
C ASP A 17 95.47 114.07 4.59
N VAL A 18 94.43 113.75 5.37
CA VAL A 18 93.99 114.53 6.54
C VAL A 18 94.87 114.28 7.78
N LEU A 19 95.36 113.05 7.99
CA LEU A 19 96.19 112.70 9.15
C LEU A 19 97.67 113.10 9.01
N TYR A 20 98.20 113.21 7.77
CA TYR A 20 99.63 113.36 7.50
C TYR A 20 99.98 114.43 6.44
N GLY A 21 99.18 115.50 6.29
CA GLY A 21 99.30 116.52 5.23
C GLY A 21 100.69 117.15 5.00
N GLN A 22 100.91 117.62 3.76
CA GLN A 22 102.07 118.37 3.27
C GLN A 22 102.31 119.67 4.07
N PRO A 23 103.57 120.14 4.24
CA PRO A 23 103.99 121.03 5.34
C PRO A 23 103.47 122.48 5.33
N GLU A 24 102.57 122.89 4.42
CA GLU A 24 102.12 124.30 4.31
C GLU A 24 100.60 124.50 4.32
N GLN A 25 99.79 123.49 4.67
CA GLN A 25 98.36 123.68 4.94
C GLN A 25 98.02 123.22 6.36
N SER A 26 97.63 124.18 7.21
CA SER A 26 97.17 123.90 8.56
C SER A 26 95.89 123.05 8.49
N VAL A 27 95.89 121.91 9.19
CA VAL A 27 94.65 121.16 9.44
C VAL A 27 93.74 122.08 10.27
N THR A 28 92.69 122.60 9.64
CA THR A 28 91.74 123.50 10.30
C THR A 28 90.72 122.67 11.09
N LEU A 29 90.20 123.25 12.17
CA LEU A 29 89.11 122.66 12.96
C LEU A 29 87.90 122.28 12.08
N GLU A 30 87.71 123.01 10.98
CA GLU A 30 86.70 122.76 9.95
C GLU A 30 86.87 121.38 9.29
N ASN A 31 88.09 120.97 8.92
CA ASN A 31 88.33 119.66 8.30
C ASN A 31 88.01 118.50 9.25
N ILE A 32 88.29 118.66 10.55
CA ILE A 32 87.95 117.68 11.59
C ILE A 32 86.43 117.64 11.81
N TYR A 33 85.76 118.79 11.80
CA TYR A 33 84.30 118.88 11.92
C TYR A 33 83.58 118.21 10.76
N GLN A 34 84.02 118.44 9.52
CA GLN A 34 83.46 117.78 8.32
C GLN A 34 83.67 116.26 8.34
N LEU A 35 84.82 115.77 8.84
CA LEU A 35 85.06 114.35 9.04
C LEU A 35 84.10 113.77 10.11
N MET A 36 83.91 114.46 11.24
CA MET A 36 82.97 114.03 12.28
C MET A 36 81.53 114.01 11.79
N LEU A 37 81.11 114.99 10.99
CA LEU A 37 79.79 114.99 10.36
C LEU A 37 79.62 113.77 9.44
N GLY A 38 80.58 113.52 8.54
CA GLY A 38 80.55 112.36 7.65
C GLY A 38 80.59 111.02 8.40
N MET A 39 81.33 110.93 9.51
CA MET A 39 81.31 109.76 10.40
C MET A 39 79.95 109.56 11.06
N ASN A 40 79.31 110.64 11.52
CA ASN A 40 78.00 110.59 12.15
C ASN A 40 76.89 110.17 11.17
N GLU A 41 76.95 110.64 9.92
CA GLU A 41 76.05 110.19 8.84
C GLU A 41 76.23 108.70 8.50
N ARG A 42 77.49 108.24 8.45
CA ARG A 42 77.79 106.81 8.26
C ARG A 42 77.33 105.96 9.43
N LEU A 43 77.51 106.41 10.67
CA LEU A 43 77.03 105.73 11.87
C LEU A 43 75.50 105.58 11.82
N THR A 44 74.79 106.67 11.46
CA THR A 44 73.34 106.67 11.26
C THR A 44 72.91 105.67 10.19
N THR A 45 73.68 105.55 9.10
CA THR A 45 73.42 104.57 8.02
C THR A 45 73.65 103.13 8.49
N ILE A 46 74.71 102.89 9.27
CA ILE A 46 75.00 101.60 9.90
C ILE A 46 73.88 101.19 10.87
N GLU A 47 73.38 102.12 11.68
CA GLU A 47 72.25 101.87 12.60
C GLU A 47 70.98 101.48 11.85
N LYS A 48 70.68 102.15 10.73
CA LYS A 48 69.56 101.78 9.84
C LYS A 48 69.76 100.38 9.25
N GLY A 49 70.96 100.07 8.75
CA GLY A 49 71.30 98.75 8.23
C GLY A 49 71.19 97.65 9.30
N MET A 50 71.68 97.91 10.52
CA MET A 50 71.58 96.99 11.65
C MET A 50 70.11 96.75 12.05
N SER A 51 69.27 97.79 12.03
CA SER A 51 67.83 97.66 12.27
C SER A 51 67.16 96.76 11.23
N GLN A 52 67.50 96.94 9.94
CA GLN A 52 67.02 96.08 8.86
C GLN A 52 67.48 94.63 9.03
N VAL A 53 68.74 94.39 9.37
CA VAL A 53 69.28 93.05 9.64
C VAL A 53 68.55 92.39 10.81
N ASN A 54 68.26 93.13 11.88
CA ASN A 54 67.48 92.62 13.01
C ASN A 54 66.05 92.27 12.62
N GLN A 55 65.41 93.07 11.76
CA GLN A 55 64.10 92.74 11.20
C GLN A 55 64.16 91.48 10.34
N MET A 56 65.16 91.36 9.47
CA MET A 56 65.40 90.17 8.65
C MET A 56 65.58 88.92 9.51
N ASN A 57 66.39 88.99 10.57
CA ASN A 57 66.59 87.86 11.48
C ASN A 57 65.29 87.41 12.15
N ARG A 58 64.43 88.35 12.59
CA ARG A 58 63.10 87.99 13.13
C ARG A 58 62.23 87.30 12.09
N THR A 59 62.22 87.80 10.85
CA THR A 59 61.48 87.15 9.75
C THR A 59 62.01 85.76 9.44
N LEU A 60 63.33 85.58 9.44
CA LEU A 60 63.98 84.29 9.20
C LEU A 60 63.62 83.28 10.31
N THR A 61 63.69 83.69 11.58
CA THR A 61 63.27 82.84 12.70
C THR A 61 61.82 82.39 12.54
N ASN A 62 60.92 83.31 12.20
CA ASN A 62 59.51 82.97 11.98
C ASN A 62 59.31 81.99 10.81
N LEU A 63 60.08 82.15 9.72
CA LEU A 63 60.05 81.22 8.59
C LEU A 63 60.56 79.83 8.98
N VAL A 64 61.63 79.75 9.78
CA VAL A 64 62.16 78.48 10.28
C VAL A 64 61.12 77.77 11.16
N THR A 65 60.45 78.49 12.08
CA THR A 65 59.39 77.90 12.90
C THR A 65 58.26 77.34 12.03
N LYS A 66 57.76 78.13 11.05
CA LYS A 66 56.73 77.65 10.10
C LYS A 66 57.19 76.44 9.30
N PHE A 67 58.44 76.38 8.88
CA PHE A 67 59.00 75.24 8.17
C PHE A 67 59.03 73.99 9.05
N THR A 68 59.40 74.12 10.33
CA THR A 68 59.36 72.99 11.27
C THR A 68 57.94 72.47 11.52
N GLU A 69 56.96 73.37 11.66
CA GLU A 69 55.55 72.98 11.76
C GLU A 69 55.04 72.27 10.50
N MET A 70 55.44 72.77 9.33
CA MET A 70 55.09 72.17 8.05
C MET A 70 55.66 70.75 7.92
N ASN A 71 56.92 70.54 8.30
CA ASN A 71 57.54 69.22 8.29
C ASN A 71 56.81 68.24 9.23
N SER A 72 56.39 68.69 10.40
CA SER A 72 55.60 67.84 11.31
C SER A 72 54.26 67.43 10.68
N LYS A 73 53.58 68.35 9.99
CA LYS A 73 52.31 68.04 9.29
C LYS A 73 52.52 67.09 8.11
N VAL A 74 53.63 67.22 7.38
CA VAL A 74 54.00 66.29 6.30
C VAL A 74 54.21 64.88 6.84
N ALA A 75 54.94 64.73 7.95
CA ALA A 75 55.16 63.43 8.58
C ALA A 75 53.83 62.77 9.04
N GLU A 76 52.90 63.57 9.58
CA GLU A 76 51.58 63.09 9.96
C GLU A 76 50.78 62.61 8.74
N ALA A 77 50.76 63.39 7.65
CA ALA A 77 50.09 63.04 6.41
C ALA A 77 50.65 61.74 5.79
N GLU A 78 51.97 61.57 5.81
CA GLU A 78 52.62 60.32 5.38
C GLU A 78 52.17 59.11 6.21
N GLY A 79 52.02 59.28 7.53
CA GLY A 79 51.48 58.26 8.42
C GLY A 79 50.05 57.87 8.07
N GLN A 80 49.19 58.86 7.82
CA GLN A 80 47.81 58.64 7.39
C GLN A 80 47.73 57.93 6.03
N ILE A 81 48.58 58.31 5.07
CA ILE A 81 48.67 57.65 3.76
C ILE A 81 49.05 56.17 3.90
N LYS A 82 50.02 55.85 4.77
CA LYS A 82 50.40 54.45 5.04
C LYS A 82 49.25 53.65 5.63
N ASN A 83 48.47 54.23 6.54
CA ASN A 83 47.28 53.58 7.11
C ASN A 83 46.18 53.36 6.05
N LEU A 84 45.91 54.36 5.21
CA LEU A 84 44.93 54.22 4.15
C LEU A 84 45.33 53.14 3.13
N LYS A 85 46.62 53.03 2.81
CA LYS A 85 47.15 52.00 1.93
C LYS A 85 46.89 50.59 2.48
N SER A 86 47.22 50.34 3.75
CA SER A 86 46.99 49.01 4.36
C SER A 86 45.49 48.64 4.43
N ARG A 87 44.62 49.63 4.63
CA ARG A 87 43.17 49.43 4.57
C ARG A 87 42.69 49.09 3.15
N CYS A 88 43.26 49.71 2.12
CA CYS A 88 42.95 49.36 0.72
C CYS A 88 43.37 47.92 0.41
N ASP A 89 44.58 47.52 0.78
CA ASP A 89 45.08 46.16 0.56
C ASP A 89 44.18 45.11 1.26
N SER A 90 43.72 45.40 2.49
CA SER A 90 42.78 44.54 3.22
C SER A 90 41.42 44.44 2.53
N ASN A 91 40.91 45.54 2.00
CA ASN A 91 39.64 45.58 1.30
C ASN A 91 39.70 44.83 -0.04
N ASP A 92 40.81 44.91 -0.77
CA ASP A 92 41.01 44.15 -2.01
C ASP A 92 41.00 42.64 -1.76
N GLY A 93 41.59 42.20 -0.64
CA GLY A 93 41.51 40.81 -0.18
C GLY A 93 40.06 40.37 0.09
N LYS A 94 39.31 41.18 0.84
CA LYS A 94 37.87 40.90 1.09
C LYS A 94 37.05 40.88 -0.19
N MET A 95 37.31 41.81 -1.12
CA MET A 95 36.63 41.87 -2.41
C MET A 95 36.89 40.62 -3.24
N SER A 96 38.13 40.11 -3.23
CA SER A 96 38.51 38.87 -3.89
C SER A 96 37.77 37.67 -3.32
N GLN A 97 37.64 37.59 -1.99
CA GLN A 97 36.87 36.53 -1.33
C GLN A 97 35.38 36.60 -1.68
N ILE A 98 34.76 37.79 -1.59
CA ILE A 98 33.35 37.99 -1.95
C ILE A 98 33.08 37.56 -3.39
N LYS A 99 34.02 37.87 -4.31
CA LYS A 99 33.91 37.46 -5.71
C LYS A 99 33.94 35.94 -5.86
N HIS A 100 34.81 35.26 -5.11
CA HIS A 100 34.86 33.81 -5.11
C HIS A 100 33.55 33.19 -4.58
N ASP A 101 33.09 33.64 -3.41
CA ASP A 101 31.85 33.15 -2.79
C ASP A 101 30.64 33.38 -3.71
N HIS A 102 30.58 34.54 -4.39
CA HIS A 102 29.55 34.83 -5.38
C HIS A 102 29.56 33.85 -6.56
N THR A 103 30.75 33.42 -7.02
CA THR A 103 30.84 32.43 -8.10
C THR A 103 30.37 31.04 -7.66
N GLU A 104 30.66 30.63 -6.42
CA GLU A 104 30.19 29.35 -5.89
C GLU A 104 28.68 29.35 -5.67
N LEU A 105 28.12 30.40 -5.04
CA LEU A 105 26.68 30.54 -4.86
C LEU A 105 25.93 30.49 -6.21
N ASN A 106 26.49 31.08 -7.27
CA ASN A 106 25.90 31.00 -8.60
C ASN A 106 25.88 29.57 -9.17
N LYS A 107 26.88 28.74 -8.87
CA LYS A 107 26.88 27.32 -9.26
C LYS A 107 25.81 26.55 -8.51
N GLU A 108 25.70 26.76 -7.20
CA GLU A 108 24.66 26.13 -6.37
C GLU A 108 23.25 26.50 -6.83
N VAL A 109 23.01 27.78 -7.12
CA VAL A 109 21.72 28.24 -7.66
C VAL A 109 21.38 27.57 -9.00
N LYS A 110 22.36 27.39 -9.89
CA LYS A 110 22.14 26.65 -11.16
C LYS A 110 21.78 25.19 -10.90
N ASN A 111 22.43 24.54 -9.94
CA ASN A 111 22.11 23.16 -9.59
C ASN A 111 20.71 23.04 -8.98
N MET A 112 20.34 23.93 -8.06
CA MET A 112 18.99 23.97 -7.49
C MET A 112 17.91 24.17 -8.55
N LYS A 113 18.13 25.02 -9.56
CA LYS A 113 17.20 25.19 -10.68
C LYS A 113 17.00 23.91 -11.49
N LYS A 114 18.06 23.12 -11.68
CA LYS A 114 17.97 21.82 -12.36
C LYS A 114 17.13 20.85 -11.55
N ILE A 115 17.43 20.70 -10.25
CA ILE A 115 16.67 19.83 -9.33
C ILE A 115 15.20 20.25 -9.29
N GLN A 116 14.92 21.56 -9.25
CA GLN A 116 13.55 22.09 -9.30
C GLN A 116 12.82 21.70 -10.58
N THR A 117 13.51 21.76 -11.73
CA THR A 117 12.94 21.37 -13.02
C THR A 117 12.62 19.87 -13.06
N ASP A 118 13.55 19.03 -12.58
CA ASP A 118 13.37 17.57 -12.51
C ASP A 118 12.21 17.20 -11.57
N ALA A 119 12.11 17.87 -10.41
CA ALA A 119 11.01 17.69 -9.47
C ALA A 119 9.65 18.05 -10.08
N ASN A 120 9.57 19.16 -10.82
CA ASN A 120 8.33 19.56 -11.49
C ASN A 120 7.90 18.55 -12.56
N ASN A 121 8.84 18.02 -13.35
CA ASN A 121 8.53 17.01 -14.35
C ASN A 121 7.99 15.72 -13.70
N ASN A 122 8.59 15.30 -12.58
CA ASN A 122 8.11 14.14 -11.83
C ASN A 122 6.71 14.39 -11.24
N LEU A 123 6.44 15.57 -10.69
CA LEU A 123 5.12 15.95 -10.18
C LEU A 123 4.06 15.92 -11.28
N GLN A 124 4.39 16.38 -12.49
CA GLN A 124 3.50 16.29 -13.64
C GLN A 124 3.18 14.83 -13.98
N GLY A 125 4.20 13.96 -14.04
CA GLY A 125 3.99 12.53 -14.32
C GLY A 125 3.14 11.82 -13.25
N ILE A 126 3.27 12.21 -11.98
CA ILE A 126 2.41 11.71 -10.90
C ILE A 126 0.96 12.21 -11.08
N SER A 127 0.79 13.47 -11.50
CA SER A 127 -0.53 14.04 -11.78
C SER A 127 -1.24 13.27 -12.89
N ASP A 128 -0.56 13.04 -14.01
CA ASP A 128 -1.11 12.32 -15.16
C ASP A 128 -1.49 10.88 -14.78
N PHE A 129 -0.62 10.19 -14.03
CA PHE A 129 -0.92 8.85 -13.51
C PHE A 129 -2.15 8.84 -12.59
N MET A 130 -2.31 9.86 -11.74
CA MET A 130 -3.43 9.95 -10.82
C MET A 130 -4.76 10.16 -11.57
N ASP A 131 -4.75 10.93 -12.65
CA ASP A 131 -5.92 11.13 -13.51
C ASP A 131 -6.32 9.81 -14.21
N ASP A 132 -5.35 9.08 -14.77
CA ASP A 132 -5.58 7.76 -15.36
C ASP A 132 -6.10 6.75 -14.32
N PHE A 133 -5.50 6.74 -13.14
CA PHE A 133 -5.93 5.87 -12.03
C PHE A 133 -7.38 6.16 -11.63
N LYS A 134 -7.76 7.44 -11.56
CA LYS A 134 -9.12 7.85 -11.22
C LYS A 134 -10.13 7.35 -12.25
N VAL A 135 -9.85 7.52 -13.54
CA VAL A 135 -10.73 7.04 -14.63
C VAL A 135 -10.89 5.52 -14.57
N ASN A 136 -9.79 4.79 -14.39
CA ASN A 136 -9.82 3.33 -14.26
C ASN A 136 -10.61 2.88 -13.02
N HIS A 137 -10.43 3.56 -11.89
CA HIS A 137 -11.18 3.26 -10.67
C HIS A 137 -12.69 3.48 -10.88
N GLU A 138 -13.09 4.57 -11.52
CA GLU A 138 -14.50 4.84 -11.83
C GLU A 138 -15.13 3.77 -12.73
N ASN A 139 -14.38 3.28 -13.74
CA ASN A 139 -14.83 2.20 -14.60
C ASN A 139 -14.97 0.88 -13.84
N ASN A 140 -13.97 0.51 -13.04
CA ASN A 140 -14.02 -0.70 -12.20
C ASN A 140 -15.21 -0.66 -11.23
N VAL A 141 -15.51 0.51 -10.66
CA VAL A 141 -16.69 0.69 -9.80
C VAL A 141 -18.00 0.46 -10.57
N LYS A 142 -18.11 0.89 -11.83
CA LYS A 142 -19.28 0.61 -12.68
C LYS A 142 -19.41 -0.88 -12.97
N ASP A 143 -18.31 -1.55 -13.31
CA ASP A 143 -18.30 -2.98 -13.60
C ASP A 143 -18.72 -3.81 -12.38
N VAL A 144 -18.17 -3.49 -11.20
CA VAL A 144 -18.56 -4.14 -9.93
C VAL A 144 -20.06 -3.95 -9.64
N ARG A 145 -20.62 -2.77 -9.90
CA ARG A 145 -22.07 -2.53 -9.74
C ARG A 145 -22.90 -3.37 -10.71
N SER A 146 -22.46 -3.48 -11.97
CA SER A 146 -23.12 -4.31 -12.99
C SER A 146 -23.11 -5.79 -12.62
N VAL A 147 -21.94 -6.31 -12.20
CA VAL A 147 -21.78 -7.68 -11.72
C VAL A 147 -22.67 -7.93 -10.51
N LYS A 148 -22.70 -7.02 -9.53
CA LYS A 148 -23.56 -7.12 -8.35
C LYS A 148 -25.04 -7.23 -8.75
N SER A 149 -25.51 -6.39 -9.68
CA SER A 149 -26.89 -6.46 -10.18
C SER A 149 -27.19 -7.81 -10.83
N SER A 150 -26.26 -8.32 -11.65
CA SER A 150 -26.41 -9.61 -12.33
C SER A 150 -26.44 -10.78 -11.34
N ILE A 151 -25.59 -10.77 -10.32
CA ILE A 151 -25.58 -11.76 -9.24
C ILE A 151 -26.92 -11.76 -8.49
N SER A 152 -27.47 -10.58 -8.17
CA SER A 152 -28.77 -10.49 -7.48
C SER A 152 -29.91 -11.08 -8.32
N LYS A 153 -29.90 -10.88 -9.64
CA LYS A 153 -30.89 -11.50 -10.54
C LYS A 153 -30.78 -13.03 -10.51
N VAL A 154 -29.57 -13.55 -10.74
CA VAL A 154 -29.31 -15.00 -10.72
C VAL A 154 -29.69 -15.64 -9.38
N ALA A 155 -29.39 -14.96 -8.26
CA ALA A 155 -29.76 -15.44 -6.94
C ALA A 155 -31.28 -15.57 -6.75
N ASN A 156 -32.05 -14.59 -7.25
CA ASN A 156 -33.50 -14.63 -7.21
C ASN A 156 -34.05 -15.72 -8.13
N ASP A 157 -33.59 -15.79 -9.38
CA ASP A 157 -34.03 -16.80 -10.36
C ASP A 157 -33.75 -18.22 -9.84
N LEU A 158 -32.61 -18.43 -9.18
CA LEU A 158 -32.28 -19.73 -8.58
C LEU A 158 -33.18 -20.06 -7.37
N ALA A 159 -33.52 -19.07 -6.55
CA ALA A 159 -34.43 -19.25 -5.42
C ALA A 159 -35.83 -19.65 -5.91
N ASP A 160 -36.34 -18.98 -6.94
CA ASP A 160 -37.64 -19.24 -7.55
C ASP A 160 -37.67 -20.65 -8.16
N ASN A 161 -36.70 -20.99 -9.02
CA ASN A 161 -36.58 -22.32 -9.63
C ASN A 161 -36.46 -23.44 -8.58
N THR A 162 -35.70 -23.21 -7.51
CA THR A 162 -35.55 -24.20 -6.42
C THR A 162 -36.88 -24.44 -5.71
N SER A 163 -37.68 -23.39 -5.52
CA SER A 163 -39.00 -23.51 -4.90
C SER A 163 -40.00 -24.27 -5.78
N GLU A 164 -39.97 -24.02 -7.09
CA GLU A 164 -40.81 -24.70 -8.07
C GLU A 164 -40.48 -26.19 -8.16
N LEU A 165 -39.20 -26.52 -8.38
CA LEU A 165 -38.72 -27.92 -8.42
C LEU A 165 -39.05 -28.68 -7.14
N ARG A 166 -38.94 -28.03 -5.97
CA ARG A 166 -39.29 -28.65 -4.69
C ARG A 166 -40.77 -29.02 -4.63
N ASN A 167 -41.65 -28.17 -5.16
CA ASN A 167 -43.10 -28.42 -5.19
C ASN A 167 -43.46 -29.52 -6.19
N GLU A 168 -42.81 -29.53 -7.37
CA GLU A 168 -42.98 -30.59 -8.37
C GLU A 168 -42.54 -31.95 -7.83
N ILE A 169 -41.33 -32.03 -7.24
CA ILE A 169 -40.83 -33.26 -6.61
C ILE A 169 -41.77 -33.76 -5.53
N LYS A 170 -42.29 -32.86 -4.69
CA LYS A 170 -43.26 -33.23 -3.64
C LYS A 170 -44.54 -33.81 -4.23
N THR A 171 -45.04 -33.23 -5.31
CA THR A 171 -46.24 -33.70 -6.00
C THR A 171 -46.01 -35.08 -6.61
N VAL A 172 -44.91 -35.26 -7.34
CA VAL A 172 -44.55 -36.55 -7.95
C VAL A 172 -44.35 -37.63 -6.89
N ALA A 173 -43.66 -37.31 -5.79
CA ALA A 173 -43.43 -38.25 -4.69
C ALA A 173 -44.75 -38.70 -4.03
N ASN A 174 -45.70 -37.78 -3.84
CA ASN A 174 -47.01 -38.10 -3.28
C ASN A 174 -47.82 -38.99 -4.23
N ASN A 175 -47.82 -38.68 -5.53
CA ASN A 175 -48.52 -39.47 -6.54
C ASN A 175 -47.96 -40.89 -6.63
N ALA A 176 -46.63 -41.03 -6.73
CA ALA A 176 -45.96 -42.32 -6.77
C ALA A 176 -46.23 -43.15 -5.51
N LYS A 177 -46.27 -42.51 -4.33
CA LYS A 177 -46.63 -43.17 -3.09
C LYS A 177 -48.06 -43.70 -3.13
N HIS A 178 -49.01 -42.88 -3.59
CA HIS A 178 -50.41 -43.27 -3.68
C HIS A 178 -50.63 -44.43 -4.66
N GLU A 179 -50.00 -44.39 -5.83
CA GLU A 179 -50.06 -45.50 -6.80
C GLU A 179 -49.49 -46.79 -6.20
N ASN A 180 -48.39 -46.70 -5.45
CA ASN A 180 -47.80 -47.85 -4.78
C ASN A 180 -48.75 -48.44 -3.70
N GLU A 181 -49.46 -47.60 -2.95
CA GLU A 181 -50.49 -48.05 -2.01
C GLU A 181 -51.64 -48.80 -2.72
N ILE A 182 -52.11 -48.27 -3.86
CA ILE A 182 -53.14 -48.92 -4.69
C ILE A 182 -52.64 -50.25 -5.24
N LEU A 183 -51.42 -50.28 -5.77
CA LEU A 183 -50.83 -51.49 -6.33
C LEU A 183 -50.65 -52.56 -5.25
N GLN A 184 -50.17 -52.19 -4.06
CA GLN A 184 -50.06 -53.11 -2.93
C GLN A 184 -51.43 -53.67 -2.53
N SER A 185 -52.45 -52.82 -2.40
CA SER A 185 -53.82 -53.26 -2.10
C SER A 185 -54.36 -54.23 -3.16
N THR A 186 -54.13 -53.93 -4.44
CA THR A 186 -54.56 -54.76 -5.57
C THR A 186 -53.83 -56.10 -5.59
N VAL A 187 -52.51 -56.10 -5.33
CA VAL A 187 -51.72 -57.33 -5.23
C VAL A 187 -52.22 -58.20 -4.09
N ILE A 188 -52.53 -57.62 -2.93
CA ILE A 188 -53.12 -58.34 -1.78
C ILE A 188 -54.48 -58.92 -2.15
N ASP A 189 -55.39 -58.14 -2.77
CA ASP A 189 -56.71 -58.65 -3.19
C ASP A 189 -56.58 -59.80 -4.21
N LEU A 190 -55.72 -59.66 -5.21
CA LEU A 190 -55.46 -60.71 -6.21
C LEU A 190 -54.86 -61.98 -5.58
N GLN A 191 -53.89 -61.83 -4.66
CA GLN A 191 -53.34 -62.96 -3.91
C GLN A 191 -54.44 -63.64 -3.10
N CYS A 192 -55.26 -62.88 -2.39
CA CYS A 192 -56.37 -63.41 -1.61
C CYS A 192 -57.37 -64.19 -2.48
N ARG A 193 -57.76 -63.63 -3.63
CA ARG A 193 -58.67 -64.29 -4.59
C ARG A 193 -58.07 -65.55 -5.21
N SER A 194 -56.78 -65.51 -5.57
CA SER A 194 -56.08 -66.65 -6.18
C SER A 194 -55.94 -67.83 -5.21
N MET A 195 -55.72 -67.54 -3.92
CA MET A 195 -55.53 -68.55 -2.88
C MET A 195 -56.82 -68.99 -2.19
N LYS A 196 -57.95 -68.31 -2.42
CA LYS A 196 -59.23 -68.54 -1.73
C LYS A 196 -59.69 -70.00 -1.73
N ASN A 197 -59.45 -70.72 -2.83
CA ASN A 197 -59.89 -72.10 -2.99
C ASN A 197 -58.76 -73.13 -2.77
N ASN A 198 -57.68 -72.74 -2.08
CA ASN A 198 -56.54 -73.61 -1.84
C ASN A 198 -56.47 -74.01 -0.37
N LEU A 199 -56.35 -75.31 -0.10
CA LEU A 199 -55.97 -75.81 1.23
C LEU A 199 -54.54 -76.34 1.21
N VAL A 200 -53.82 -76.07 2.29
CA VAL A 200 -52.47 -76.55 2.51
C VAL A 200 -52.53 -77.73 3.46
N PHE A 201 -52.10 -78.90 2.99
CA PHE A 201 -52.00 -80.12 3.77
C PHE A 201 -50.54 -80.32 4.18
N THR A 202 -50.29 -80.39 5.49
CA THR A 202 -48.93 -80.55 6.03
C THR A 202 -48.81 -81.84 6.83
N GLY A 203 -47.61 -82.43 6.89
CA GLY A 203 -47.36 -83.66 7.65
C GLY A 203 -47.76 -84.96 6.93
N LEU A 204 -48.09 -84.89 5.64
CA LEU A 204 -48.29 -86.07 4.78
C LEU A 204 -46.93 -86.59 4.28
N THR A 205 -46.64 -87.87 4.53
CA THR A 205 -45.40 -88.54 4.11
C THR A 205 -45.17 -88.37 2.61
N GLU A 206 -43.91 -88.14 2.23
CA GLU A 206 -43.52 -87.88 0.85
C GLU A 206 -42.79 -89.08 0.27
N THR A 207 -43.26 -89.60 -0.86
CA THR A 207 -42.62 -90.69 -1.60
C THR A 207 -42.20 -90.24 -3.01
N GLU A 208 -41.16 -90.88 -3.55
CA GLU A 208 -40.66 -90.57 -4.89
C GLU A 208 -41.69 -90.98 -5.96
N GLY A 209 -41.99 -90.07 -6.89
CA GLY A 209 -42.97 -90.30 -7.95
C GLY A 209 -44.43 -90.37 -7.49
N GLU A 210 -44.76 -89.88 -6.30
CA GLU A 210 -46.11 -89.93 -5.78
C GLU A 210 -47.13 -89.14 -6.61
N ASN A 211 -48.37 -89.64 -6.64
CA ASN A 211 -49.51 -88.87 -7.11
C ASN A 211 -50.09 -88.07 -5.94
N THR A 212 -49.72 -86.79 -5.84
CA THR A 212 -50.15 -85.89 -4.76
C THR A 212 -51.67 -85.75 -4.65
N GLU A 213 -52.40 -85.87 -5.76
CA GLU A 213 -53.86 -85.82 -5.75
C GLU A 213 -54.44 -87.06 -5.08
N GLU A 214 -53.93 -88.25 -5.42
CA GLU A 214 -54.40 -89.52 -4.84
C GLU A 214 -54.11 -89.62 -3.34
N VAL A 215 -52.95 -89.09 -2.91
CA VAL A 215 -52.58 -88.97 -1.49
C VAL A 215 -53.63 -88.13 -0.74
N ILE A 216 -54.03 -86.98 -1.29
CA ILE A 216 -55.06 -86.13 -0.67
C ILE A 216 -56.44 -86.80 -0.71
N ARG A 217 -56.82 -87.44 -1.82
CA ARG A 217 -58.11 -88.15 -1.94
C ARG A 217 -58.23 -89.23 -0.87
N THR A 218 -57.19 -90.05 -0.73
CA THR A 218 -57.10 -91.09 0.28
C THR A 218 -57.21 -90.50 1.68
N PHE A 219 -56.46 -89.43 1.96
CA PHE A 219 -56.51 -88.75 3.24
C PHE A 219 -57.92 -88.23 3.58
N ILE A 220 -58.58 -87.56 2.63
CA ILE A 220 -59.92 -87.00 2.82
C ILE A 220 -60.96 -88.11 3.05
N GLN A 221 -60.88 -89.21 2.30
CA GLN A 221 -61.83 -90.32 2.44
C GLN A 221 -61.64 -91.08 3.75
N GLN A 222 -60.38 -91.36 4.12
CA GLN A 222 -60.05 -92.16 5.30
C GLN A 222 -60.21 -91.37 6.60
N PHE A 223 -59.69 -90.13 6.66
CA PHE A 223 -59.60 -89.37 7.91
C PHE A 223 -60.70 -88.32 8.04
N LEU A 224 -61.21 -87.76 6.93
CA LEU A 224 -62.30 -86.78 6.98
C LEU A 224 -63.67 -87.40 6.64
N HIS A 225 -63.71 -88.69 6.27
CA HIS A 225 -64.92 -89.45 5.94
C HIS A 225 -65.81 -88.79 4.88
N ILE A 226 -65.22 -88.06 3.94
CA ILE A 226 -65.94 -87.47 2.81
C ILE A 226 -65.91 -88.50 1.67
N THR A 227 -67.07 -89.10 1.39
CA THR A 227 -67.20 -90.25 0.49
C THR A 227 -67.55 -89.88 -0.95
N HIS A 228 -67.97 -88.64 -1.21
CA HIS A 228 -68.25 -88.18 -2.56
C HIS A 228 -66.96 -87.73 -3.28
N ARG A 229 -66.94 -87.84 -4.61
CA ARG A 229 -65.78 -87.45 -5.42
C ARG A 229 -65.61 -85.93 -5.41
N ILE A 230 -64.48 -85.47 -4.87
CA ILE A 230 -64.07 -84.06 -4.90
C ILE A 230 -63.31 -83.79 -6.19
N GLU A 231 -63.63 -82.73 -6.91
CA GLU A 231 -62.86 -82.33 -8.10
C GLU A 231 -61.78 -81.32 -7.71
N PHE A 232 -60.53 -81.66 -8.01
CA PHE A 232 -59.38 -80.79 -7.82
C PHE A 232 -58.98 -80.13 -9.14
N GLY A 233 -58.43 -78.93 -9.04
CA GLY A 233 -57.62 -78.33 -10.09
C GLY A 233 -56.18 -78.78 -9.93
N ASN A 234 -55.26 -77.83 -9.76
CA ASN A 234 -53.86 -78.15 -9.53
C ASN A 234 -53.63 -78.64 -8.09
N VAL A 235 -53.01 -79.81 -7.95
CA VAL A 235 -52.52 -80.36 -6.69
C VAL A 235 -51.04 -80.65 -6.83
N HIS A 236 -50.22 -80.08 -5.94
CA HIS A 236 -48.77 -80.25 -6.00
C HIS A 236 -48.13 -80.03 -4.64
N ARG A 237 -46.93 -80.60 -4.43
CA ARG A 237 -46.08 -80.21 -3.31
C ARG A 237 -45.45 -78.85 -3.56
N PHE A 238 -45.51 -77.98 -2.56
CA PHE A 238 -44.93 -76.64 -2.62
C PHE A 238 -43.74 -76.52 -1.67
N GLY A 239 -42.66 -75.86 -2.13
CA GLY A 239 -41.42 -75.66 -1.39
C GLY A 239 -40.22 -76.45 -1.94
N TYR A 240 -39.02 -76.00 -1.59
CA TYR A 240 -37.76 -76.67 -1.95
C TYR A 240 -37.64 -78.01 -1.21
N GLY A 241 -37.29 -79.08 -1.93
CA GLY A 241 -37.10 -80.41 -1.35
C GLY A 241 -36.11 -80.42 -0.19
N ALA A 242 -36.30 -81.33 0.76
CA ALA A 242 -35.34 -81.51 1.85
C ALA A 242 -33.96 -81.83 1.26
N LYS A 243 -32.94 -81.04 1.62
CA LYS A 243 -31.55 -81.35 1.25
C LYS A 243 -31.19 -82.75 1.76
N PRO A 244 -30.48 -83.59 0.99
CA PRO A 244 -30.08 -84.92 1.43
C PRO A 244 -29.34 -84.83 2.77
N GLY A 245 -29.81 -85.56 3.79
CA GLY A 245 -29.13 -85.67 5.09
C GLY A 245 -29.70 -84.86 6.25
N ARG A 246 -30.76 -84.06 6.08
CA ARG A 246 -31.59 -83.63 7.23
C ARG A 246 -32.88 -84.45 7.23
N ARG A 247 -33.28 -85.02 8.39
CA ARG A 247 -34.65 -85.52 8.64
C ARG A 247 -35.62 -84.35 8.52
N GLY A 248 -35.89 -83.94 7.28
CA GLY A 248 -36.74 -82.81 6.94
C GLY A 248 -38.21 -83.19 7.08
N ARG A 249 -39.03 -82.23 7.48
CA ARG A 249 -40.49 -82.40 7.45
C ARG A 249 -40.94 -82.57 5.99
N PRO A 250 -41.93 -83.45 5.71
CA PRO A 250 -42.47 -83.60 4.37
C PRO A 250 -42.98 -82.27 3.81
N ARG A 251 -42.81 -82.03 2.49
CA ARG A 251 -43.26 -80.77 1.90
C ARG A 251 -44.79 -80.65 1.96
N PRO A 252 -45.35 -79.48 2.28
CA PRO A 252 -46.79 -79.26 2.20
C PRO A 252 -47.34 -79.57 0.80
N ILE A 253 -48.53 -80.15 0.73
CA ILE A 253 -49.29 -80.27 -0.50
C ILE A 253 -50.30 -79.14 -0.56
N VAL A 254 -50.28 -78.35 -1.63
CA VAL A 254 -51.32 -77.35 -1.90
C VAL A 254 -52.31 -77.99 -2.88
N ALA A 255 -53.56 -78.08 -2.47
CA ALA A 255 -54.65 -78.56 -3.32
C ALA A 255 -55.66 -77.44 -3.59
N ARG A 256 -55.88 -77.17 -4.88
CA ARG A 256 -56.93 -76.26 -5.34
C ARG A 256 -58.24 -77.03 -5.54
N PHE A 257 -59.26 -76.66 -4.78
CA PHE A 257 -60.60 -77.21 -4.92
C PHE A 257 -61.34 -76.47 -6.03
N LEU A 258 -62.01 -77.19 -6.93
CA LEU A 258 -62.83 -76.56 -7.97
C LEU A 258 -64.14 -75.98 -7.39
N TYR A 259 -64.71 -76.64 -6.38
CA TYR A 259 -65.95 -76.22 -5.74
C TYR A 259 -65.72 -75.77 -4.29
N TYR A 260 -66.14 -74.55 -3.97
CA TYR A 260 -66.00 -73.97 -2.63
C TYR A 260 -66.70 -74.80 -1.53
N LYS A 261 -67.84 -75.43 -1.87
CA LYS A 261 -68.57 -76.28 -0.91
C LYS A 261 -67.73 -77.48 -0.44
N ASP A 262 -66.92 -78.05 -1.32
CA ASP A 262 -66.03 -79.16 -0.98
C ASP A 262 -64.87 -78.70 -0.11
N LEU A 263 -64.28 -77.54 -0.44
CA LEU A 263 -63.24 -76.92 0.37
C LEU A 263 -63.73 -76.60 1.79
N ALA A 264 -64.87 -75.95 1.92
CA ALA A 264 -65.46 -75.60 3.21
C ALA A 264 -65.74 -76.86 4.03
N ARG A 265 -66.33 -77.90 3.41
CA ARG A 265 -66.61 -79.17 4.08
C ARG A 265 -65.34 -79.90 4.52
N SER A 266 -64.29 -79.92 3.69
CA SER A 266 -62.98 -80.50 4.05
C SER A 266 -62.31 -79.73 5.18
N HIS A 267 -62.36 -78.39 5.14
CA HIS A 267 -61.82 -77.54 6.20
C HIS A 267 -62.58 -77.75 7.52
N ASP A 268 -63.92 -77.67 7.52
CA ASP A 268 -64.74 -77.81 8.73
C ASP A 268 -64.57 -79.19 9.39
N ARG A 269 -64.58 -80.27 8.59
CA ARG A 269 -64.34 -81.62 9.13
C ARG A 269 -62.93 -81.79 9.70
N SER A 270 -61.93 -81.12 9.12
CA SER A 270 -60.57 -81.14 9.66
C SER A 270 -60.44 -80.44 11.02
N GLN A 271 -61.26 -79.41 11.30
CA GLN A 271 -61.25 -78.70 12.58
C GLN A 271 -61.93 -79.49 13.71
N ILE A 272 -62.94 -80.30 13.36
CA ILE A 272 -63.70 -81.13 14.30
C ILE A 272 -62.91 -82.39 14.71
N HIS A 273 -62.05 -82.91 13.84
CA HIS A 273 -61.30 -84.14 14.11
C HIS A 273 -60.06 -83.86 14.98
N THR A 274 -60.27 -83.83 16.31
CA THR A 274 -59.24 -83.53 17.34
C THR A 274 -58.03 -84.46 17.30
N GLY A 275 -58.18 -85.72 16.84
CA GLY A 275 -57.09 -86.70 16.72
C GLY A 275 -56.00 -86.38 15.67
N LEU A 276 -56.28 -85.51 14.70
CA LEU A 276 -55.26 -85.05 13.73
C LEU A 276 -54.28 -84.04 14.35
N LYS A 277 -54.72 -83.28 15.36
CA LYS A 277 -53.89 -82.29 16.06
C LYS A 277 -52.91 -82.93 17.06
N GLU A 278 -53.32 -84.01 17.73
CA GLU A 278 -52.49 -84.72 18.72
C GLU A 278 -51.33 -85.52 18.10
N ASN A 279 -51.50 -86.05 16.88
CA ASN A 279 -50.46 -86.81 16.18
C ASN A 279 -49.69 -86.00 15.11
N ARG A 280 -49.97 -84.69 14.95
CA ARG A 280 -49.39 -83.81 13.91
C ARG A 280 -49.48 -84.37 12.48
N LEU A 281 -50.45 -85.24 12.21
CA LEU A 281 -50.69 -85.83 10.90
C LEU A 281 -51.71 -84.98 10.16
N GLY A 282 -51.35 -84.46 8.98
CA GLY A 282 -52.31 -83.85 8.07
C GLY A 282 -52.98 -82.57 8.57
N LEU A 283 -52.22 -81.62 9.14
CA LEU A 283 -52.80 -80.30 9.49
C LEU A 283 -53.21 -79.58 8.19
N ILE A 284 -54.49 -79.20 8.14
CA ILE A 284 -55.11 -78.46 7.04
C ILE A 284 -55.24 -77.00 7.43
N ASN A 285 -54.58 -76.11 6.68
CA ASN A 285 -54.71 -74.67 6.85
C ASN A 285 -55.24 -74.03 5.56
N SER A 286 -55.98 -72.92 5.70
CA SER A 286 -56.23 -72.03 4.58
C SER A 286 -54.91 -71.48 4.05
N SER A 287 -54.78 -71.33 2.74
CA SER A 287 -53.58 -70.74 2.14
C SER A 287 -53.45 -69.22 2.39
N LEU A 288 -54.48 -68.59 2.95
CA LEU A 288 -54.54 -67.19 3.37
C LEU A 288 -53.96 -67.03 4.79
N THR A 289 -52.63 -66.92 4.91
CA THR A 289 -51.94 -66.41 6.12
C THR A 289 -50.74 -65.61 5.70
#